data_AF-A0A1B2HCQ3-F1
#
_entry.id   AF-A0A1B2HCQ3-F1
#
_cell.length_a   1.000
_cell.length_b   1.000
_cell.length_c   1.000
_cell.angle_alpha   90.00
_cell.angle_beta   90.00
_cell.angle_gamma   90.00
#
_symmetry.space_group_name_H-M   'P 1'
#
loop_
_entity.id
_entity.type
_entity.pdbx_description
1 polymer ?
#
loop_
_entity_poly.entity_id
_entity_poly.type
_entity_poly.pdbx_seq_one_letter_code
_entity_poly.pdbx_strand_id
1 'polypeptide(L)'
;MVRRYEVGDDEVHEVLARADDVEGLFAQARPLDRRELVVRGCPDVAALSRDFTIEVLDDQQWVWFWDVLDPVVREEAGRVVVTASAALQEEEHPQALRRLKQPRYRIFQEHRFVGWCEVEGLPDEWEGWSWPPVTLLGCDTPDFTGDRYDLWTGVRALDVTGRVMGEVRLDLDISEVRPRANGRFDVVLDQSCSHHVPKWRERPLPAAEAVWDLWRHGRPEEPGLWAELGTEERQSWLDLTFVGWQSTAELGPRTFHLDGRHVTDEPGLYLVLSEAFAGPGNYFGRHYDSFHACLQDARVTGSTLVWHNARTAWESIGELFVEVLELLHANEVVVELDFTPGELDRRLALGELARRLTAAGEHVITDNSRWKLDSVAAGVAVSTREDRIAVVTHSPAEVAKTLLRNGVELQPQRTVRQRGTELVVTGDDHLALGWERVADVVVARNDVWRVEAERRSRLTDLLHTWRRATQERLHVTSRQGRVVVTGAAPLPRKLMARDLADHPAPAPPDGYELVVTRTPGINARITHAGLEVARGRIAVIGRDAVPSDIGVELRHRRQGLGSALLGALVREAGVDGATTGVLISPEFGIVFFRALGWQDEADVVTTHQGGT
;
A
#
# COMPACT_ATOMS: atom_id res chain seq x y z
N MET A 1 26.68 22.21 3.65
CA MET A 1 26.13 21.45 4.78
C MET A 1 24.92 22.16 5.33
N VAL A 2 23.83 21.44 5.52
CA VAL A 2 22.58 21.98 6.05
C VAL A 2 21.97 21.04 7.08
N ARG A 3 21.36 21.63 8.10
CA ARG A 3 20.45 20.97 9.03
C ARG A 3 19.05 21.52 8.82
N ARG A 4 18.06 20.63 8.83
CA ARG A 4 16.65 21.00 8.68
C ARG A 4 15.88 20.56 9.90
N TYR A 5 15.08 21.46 10.44
CA TYR A 5 14.25 21.22 11.61
C TYR A 5 12.96 22.04 11.51
N GLU A 6 11.92 21.60 12.21
CA GLU A 6 10.62 22.26 12.24
C GLU A 6 10.55 23.24 13.41
N VAL A 7 10.02 24.43 13.17
CA VAL A 7 9.70 25.41 14.20
C VAL A 7 8.23 25.81 14.04
N GLY A 8 7.35 25.14 14.79
CA GLY A 8 5.91 25.27 14.55
C GLY A 8 5.53 24.56 13.24
N ASP A 9 4.85 25.28 12.34
CA ASP A 9 4.50 24.78 11.00
C ASP A 9 5.56 25.14 9.93
N ASP A 10 6.61 25.88 10.32
CA ASP A 10 7.65 26.34 9.39
C ASP A 10 8.84 25.38 9.36
N GLU A 11 9.29 25.05 8.15
CA GLU A 11 10.50 24.29 7.90
C GLU A 11 11.71 25.24 7.83
N VAL A 12 12.66 25.06 8.75
CA VAL A 12 13.87 25.90 8.83
C VAL A 12 15.08 25.13 8.32
N HIS A 13 15.86 25.77 7.44
CA HIS A 13 17.14 25.26 6.97
C HIS A 13 18.29 26.11 7.50
N GLU A 14 19.10 25.52 8.36
CA GLU A 14 20.32 26.13 8.89
C GLU A 14 21.54 25.68 8.08
N VAL A 15 22.34 26.64 7.61
CA VAL A 15 23.60 26.35 6.93
C VAL A 15 24.69 26.17 7.98
N LEU A 16 25.23 24.95 8.08
CA LEU A 16 26.26 24.61 9.08
C LEU A 16 27.68 24.94 8.59
N ALA A 17 27.95 24.70 7.30
CA ALA A 17 29.25 24.92 6.66
C ALA A 17 29.11 24.97 5.13
N ARG A 18 30.05 25.63 4.45
CA ARG A 18 30.16 25.67 2.99
C ARG A 18 31.44 24.98 2.54
N ALA A 19 31.29 23.98 1.67
CA ALA A 19 32.39 23.30 1.00
C ALA A 19 32.50 23.81 -0.44
N ASP A 20 33.70 23.79 -1.00
CA ASP A 20 33.94 24.11 -2.41
C ASP A 20 33.49 22.95 -3.31
N ASP A 21 33.68 21.70 -2.85
CA ASP A 21 33.31 20.49 -3.60
C ASP A 21 33.14 19.28 -2.66
N VAL A 22 32.81 18.11 -3.21
CA VAL A 22 32.64 16.85 -2.48
C VAL A 22 33.14 15.65 -3.28
N GLU A 23 33.96 14.81 -2.64
CA GLU A 23 34.41 13.53 -3.18
C GLU A 23 33.68 12.36 -2.52
N GLY A 24 33.39 11.31 -3.30
CA GLY A 24 32.77 10.07 -2.80
C GLY A 24 31.24 10.11 -2.67
N LEU A 25 30.59 11.23 -3.04
CA LEU A 25 29.14 11.38 -2.95
C LEU A 25 28.38 10.37 -3.83
N PHE A 26 28.88 10.11 -5.03
CA PHE A 26 28.29 9.22 -6.04
C PHE A 26 28.77 7.76 -5.91
N ALA A 27 29.55 7.44 -4.88
CA ALA A 27 30.08 6.10 -4.72
C ALA A 27 28.95 5.12 -4.39
N GLN A 28 28.97 3.93 -4.98
CA GLN A 28 28.02 2.88 -4.61
C GLN A 28 28.22 2.44 -3.16
N ALA A 29 27.13 2.06 -2.52
CA ALA A 29 27.21 1.33 -1.27
C ALA A 29 28.05 0.09 -1.49
N ARG A 30 28.92 -0.23 -0.53
CA ARG A 30 29.61 -1.51 -0.53
C ARG A 30 28.54 -2.59 -0.43
N PRO A 31 28.54 -3.59 -1.33
CA PRO A 31 27.63 -4.72 -1.22
C PRO A 31 27.76 -5.29 0.18
N LEU A 32 26.64 -5.47 0.88
CA LEU A 32 26.64 -6.19 2.14
C LEU A 32 27.18 -7.59 1.89
N ASP A 33 27.90 -8.15 2.86
CA ASP A 33 28.39 -9.52 2.77
C ASP A 33 27.24 -10.45 2.39
N ARG A 34 27.43 -11.18 1.30
CA ARG A 34 26.45 -12.15 0.84
C ARG A 34 26.29 -13.22 1.90
N ARG A 35 25.05 -13.54 2.22
CA ARG A 35 24.69 -14.59 3.16
C ARG A 35 23.79 -15.61 2.49
N GLU A 36 23.81 -16.82 3.04
CA GLU A 36 22.90 -17.87 2.60
C GLU A 36 21.56 -17.73 3.33
N LEU A 37 20.52 -17.47 2.57
CA LEU A 37 19.13 -17.53 2.99
C LEU A 37 18.56 -18.88 2.56
N VAL A 38 17.84 -19.54 3.44
CA VAL A 38 17.12 -20.79 3.10
C VAL A 38 15.65 -20.46 2.98
N VAL A 39 15.12 -20.53 1.76
CA VAL A 39 13.72 -20.30 1.45
C VAL A 39 13.01 -21.63 1.26
N ARG A 40 11.87 -21.83 1.94
CA ARG A 40 11.05 -23.04 1.86
C ARG A 40 9.59 -22.71 1.56
N GLY A 41 8.94 -23.62 0.84
CA GLY A 41 7.51 -23.49 0.50
C GLY A 41 7.20 -22.39 -0.52
N CYS A 42 8.20 -21.78 -1.15
CA CYS A 42 7.99 -20.74 -2.16
C CYS A 42 7.28 -21.34 -3.40
N PRO A 43 6.13 -20.79 -3.82
CA PRO A 43 5.37 -21.33 -4.94
C PRO A 43 5.98 -21.00 -6.31
N ASP A 44 6.84 -19.98 -6.40
CA ASP A 44 7.49 -19.53 -7.64
C ASP A 44 8.98 -19.26 -7.39
N VAL A 45 9.79 -20.32 -7.45
CA VAL A 45 11.24 -20.27 -7.22
C VAL A 45 11.96 -19.42 -8.27
N ALA A 46 11.44 -19.36 -9.50
CA ALA A 46 12.05 -18.56 -10.56
C ALA A 46 12.05 -17.07 -10.22
N ALA A 47 11.05 -16.59 -9.47
CA ALA A 47 11.00 -15.21 -9.00
C ALA A 47 12.18 -14.82 -8.10
N LEU A 48 12.78 -15.78 -7.40
CA LEU A 48 13.90 -15.54 -6.47
C LEU A 48 15.25 -15.33 -7.18
N SER A 49 15.31 -15.51 -8.51
CA SER A 49 16.53 -15.33 -9.32
C SER A 49 16.82 -13.88 -9.72
N ARG A 50 15.97 -12.95 -9.30
CA ARG A 50 16.12 -11.50 -9.44
C ARG A 50 15.86 -10.86 -8.10
N ASP A 51 16.23 -9.59 -7.96
CA ASP A 51 15.96 -8.83 -6.74
C ASP A 51 14.50 -8.97 -6.29
N PHE A 52 14.33 -9.19 -4.99
CA PHE A 52 13.03 -9.44 -4.38
C PHE A 52 12.99 -8.91 -2.95
N THR A 53 11.80 -8.56 -2.47
CA THR A 53 11.59 -8.05 -1.12
C THR A 53 10.91 -9.10 -0.27
N ILE A 54 11.39 -9.30 0.95
CA ILE A 54 10.81 -10.16 1.97
C ILE A 54 10.14 -9.27 3.01
N GLU A 55 8.83 -9.39 3.13
CA GLU A 55 8.05 -8.81 4.20
C GLU A 55 7.96 -9.82 5.36
N VAL A 56 8.47 -9.44 6.54
CA VAL A 56 8.45 -10.19 7.79
C VAL A 56 7.35 -9.64 8.69
N LEU A 57 6.48 -10.49 9.19
CA LEU A 57 5.39 -10.12 10.10
C LEU A 57 5.56 -10.82 11.45
N ASP A 58 5.31 -10.11 12.56
CA ASP A 58 5.20 -10.70 13.90
C ASP A 58 3.75 -10.81 14.42
N ASP A 59 3.61 -11.39 15.62
CA ASP A 59 2.34 -11.56 16.33
C ASP A 59 1.73 -10.23 16.83
N GLN A 60 2.51 -9.15 16.80
CA GLN A 60 2.11 -7.78 17.14
C GLN A 60 1.85 -6.89 15.91
N GLN A 61 1.91 -7.46 14.69
CA GLN A 61 1.68 -6.80 13.40
C GLN A 61 2.71 -5.71 13.03
N TRP A 62 3.92 -5.79 13.58
CA TRP A 62 5.04 -5.04 13.02
C TRP A 62 5.47 -5.69 11.70
N VAL A 63 5.77 -4.85 10.71
CA VAL A 63 6.12 -5.29 9.36
C VAL A 63 7.54 -4.82 9.05
N TRP A 64 8.44 -5.75 8.75
CA TRP A 64 9.80 -5.42 8.32
C TRP A 64 9.99 -5.84 6.88
N PHE A 65 10.50 -4.95 6.05
CA PHE A 65 10.81 -5.25 4.67
C PHE A 65 12.32 -5.45 4.50
N TRP A 66 12.70 -6.54 3.85
CA TRP A 66 14.09 -6.86 3.54
C TRP A 66 14.25 -6.99 2.04
N ASP A 67 15.03 -6.10 1.44
CA ASP A 67 15.43 -6.22 0.05
C ASP A 67 16.57 -7.24 -0.05
N VAL A 68 16.37 -8.22 -0.93
CA VAL A 68 17.34 -9.26 -1.27
C VAL A 68 17.87 -8.96 -2.66
N LEU A 69 19.16 -8.69 -2.73
CA LEU A 69 19.82 -8.12 -3.90
C LEU A 69 20.86 -9.08 -4.47
N ASP A 70 20.96 -9.10 -5.79
CA ASP A 70 21.83 -9.98 -6.57
C ASP A 70 21.74 -11.47 -6.14
N PRO A 71 20.54 -12.07 -6.08
CA PRO A 71 20.38 -13.42 -5.57
C PRO A 71 20.93 -14.48 -6.52
N VAL A 72 21.75 -15.38 -5.99
CA VAL A 72 22.14 -16.62 -6.66
C VAL A 72 21.39 -17.78 -6.04
N VAL A 73 20.53 -18.40 -6.84
CA VAL A 73 19.59 -19.44 -6.38
C VAL A 73 20.13 -20.82 -6.70
N ARG A 74 20.11 -21.72 -5.71
CA ARG A 74 20.43 -23.14 -5.84
C ARG A 74 19.34 -23.98 -5.18
N GLU A 75 18.88 -25.02 -5.86
CA GLU A 75 17.94 -25.97 -5.26
C GLU A 75 18.68 -27.16 -4.65
N GLU A 76 18.43 -27.44 -3.38
CA GLU A 76 19.07 -28.53 -2.64
C GLU A 76 18.03 -29.30 -1.82
N ALA A 77 17.78 -30.56 -2.19
CA ALA A 77 16.93 -31.51 -1.44
C ALA A 77 15.56 -30.94 -0.97
N GLY A 78 14.86 -30.23 -1.85
CA GLY A 78 13.54 -29.64 -1.56
C GLY A 78 13.59 -28.31 -0.80
N ARG A 79 14.78 -27.69 -0.71
CA ARG A 79 15.00 -26.33 -0.19
C ARG A 79 15.55 -25.46 -1.31
N VAL A 80 15.26 -24.17 -1.25
CA VAL A 80 15.87 -23.18 -2.12
C VAL A 80 16.90 -22.41 -1.30
N VAL A 81 18.17 -22.59 -1.63
CA VAL A 81 19.28 -21.84 -1.04
C VAL A 81 19.52 -20.62 -1.91
N VAL A 82 19.36 -19.44 -1.33
CA VAL A 82 19.58 -18.15 -1.97
C VAL A 82 20.82 -17.53 -1.35
N THR A 83 21.90 -17.38 -2.11
CA THR A 83 23.06 -16.60 -1.67
C THR A 83 22.89 -15.17 -2.15
N ALA A 84 22.71 -14.21 -1.25
CA ALA A 84 22.39 -12.82 -1.60
C ALA A 84 22.85 -11.82 -0.54
N SER A 85 22.92 -10.54 -0.93
CA SER A 85 22.98 -9.45 0.04
C SER A 85 21.55 -9.13 0.50
N ALA A 86 21.34 -8.93 1.79
CA ALA A 86 20.02 -8.63 2.35
C ALA A 86 20.08 -7.37 3.22
N ALA A 87 19.26 -6.37 2.90
CA ALA A 87 19.20 -5.08 3.59
C ALA A 87 17.76 -4.76 4.00
N LEU A 88 17.56 -4.08 5.14
CA LEU A 88 16.25 -3.61 5.55
C LEU A 88 15.82 -2.41 4.69
N GLN A 89 14.59 -2.43 4.21
CA GLN A 89 13.91 -1.32 3.54
C GLN A 89 12.95 -0.63 4.53
N GLU A 90 13.03 0.70 4.59
CA GLU A 90 12.12 1.66 5.25
C GLU A 90 11.13 1.13 6.33
N GLU A 91 11.46 1.31 7.61
CA GLU A 91 10.51 1.70 8.68
C GLU A 91 11.24 2.10 9.98
N GLU A 92 10.61 2.97 10.78
CA GLU A 92 11.13 3.46 12.06
C GLU A 92 11.20 2.32 13.10
N HIS A 93 12.40 2.18 13.70
CA HIS A 93 12.75 1.27 14.79
C HIS A 93 12.91 -0.22 14.43
N PRO A 94 14.10 -0.65 13.97
CA PRO A 94 14.42 -2.07 13.94
C PRO A 94 14.49 -2.62 15.38
N GLN A 95 13.49 -3.41 15.78
CA GLN A 95 13.68 -4.36 16.86
C GLN A 95 14.45 -5.56 16.30
N ALA A 96 15.36 -6.13 17.09
CA ALA A 96 16.10 -7.31 16.64
C ALA A 96 15.14 -8.46 16.27
N LEU A 97 15.29 -9.08 15.09
CA LEU A 97 14.46 -10.21 14.62
C LEU A 97 14.41 -11.36 15.64
N ARG A 98 15.48 -11.54 16.45
CA ARG A 98 15.52 -12.51 17.57
C ARG A 98 14.41 -12.34 18.61
N ARG A 99 13.81 -11.15 18.70
CA ARG A 99 12.72 -10.85 19.64
C ARG A 99 11.38 -11.35 19.13
N LEU A 100 11.28 -11.73 17.85
CA LEU A 100 10.07 -12.25 17.24
C LEU A 100 9.85 -13.70 17.63
N LYS A 101 8.67 -13.99 18.19
CA LYS A 101 8.34 -15.34 18.67
C LYS A 101 7.91 -16.27 17.54
N GLN A 102 7.27 -15.76 16.49
CA GLN A 102 6.77 -16.51 15.33
C GLN A 102 6.73 -15.64 14.06
N PRO A 103 7.88 -15.31 13.45
CA PRO A 103 7.89 -14.51 12.23
C PRO A 103 7.25 -15.26 11.05
N ARG A 104 6.47 -14.56 10.23
CA ARG A 104 5.92 -15.06 8.95
C ARG A 104 6.48 -14.25 7.80
N TYR A 105 6.70 -14.88 6.64
CA TYR A 105 7.37 -14.23 5.50
C TYR A 105 6.50 -14.21 4.25
N ARG A 106 6.38 -13.04 3.61
CA ARG A 106 5.80 -12.85 2.28
C ARG A 106 6.90 -12.37 1.33
N ILE A 107 6.95 -12.92 0.13
CA ILE A 107 7.92 -12.51 -0.89
C ILE A 107 7.20 -11.68 -1.97
N PHE A 108 7.85 -10.59 -2.36
CA PHE A 108 7.48 -9.69 -3.44
C PHE A 108 8.61 -9.61 -4.44
N GLN A 109 8.30 -9.58 -5.73
CA GLN A 109 9.23 -9.17 -6.78
C GLN A 109 8.70 -7.86 -7.32
N GLU A 110 9.43 -6.77 -7.06
CA GLU A 110 8.91 -5.41 -7.24
C GLU A 110 7.56 -5.28 -6.49
N HIS A 111 6.47 -4.96 -7.19
CA HIS A 111 5.13 -4.87 -6.61
C HIS A 111 4.33 -6.19 -6.67
N ARG A 112 4.88 -7.24 -7.30
CA ARG A 112 4.19 -8.52 -7.52
C ARG A 112 4.33 -9.43 -6.30
N PHE A 113 3.22 -9.80 -5.68
CA PHE A 113 3.21 -10.84 -4.64
C PHE A 113 3.58 -12.21 -5.24
N VAL A 114 4.69 -12.79 -4.76
CA VAL A 114 5.20 -14.09 -5.17
C VAL A 114 4.54 -15.20 -4.36
N GLY A 115 4.50 -15.06 -3.02
CA GLY A 115 3.89 -16.06 -2.15
C GLY A 115 4.33 -16.00 -0.70
N TRP A 116 3.75 -16.90 0.10
CA TRP A 116 4.16 -17.13 1.50
C TRP A 116 5.31 -18.13 1.53
N CYS A 117 6.35 -17.81 2.28
CA CYS A 117 7.53 -18.65 2.41
C CYS A 117 7.96 -18.78 3.88
N GLU A 118 8.75 -19.79 4.19
CA GLU A 118 9.63 -19.77 5.37
C GLU A 118 11.01 -19.29 4.92
N VAL A 119 11.61 -18.37 5.66
CA VAL A 119 12.93 -17.82 5.37
C VAL A 119 13.80 -17.96 6.61
N GLU A 120 14.93 -18.65 6.47
CA GLU A 120 15.99 -18.72 7.49
C GLU A 120 17.22 -17.95 6.99
N GLY A 121 18.02 -17.40 7.91
CA GLY A 121 19.30 -16.72 7.57
C GLY A 121 19.22 -15.20 7.43
N LEU A 122 18.06 -14.59 7.67
CA LEU A 122 17.94 -13.14 7.71
C LEU A 122 18.77 -12.53 8.85
N PRO A 123 19.34 -11.33 8.68
CA PRO A 123 20.14 -10.67 9.71
C PRO A 123 19.30 -10.30 10.93
N ASP A 124 19.83 -10.54 12.13
CA ASP A 124 19.09 -10.28 13.37
C ASP A 124 18.87 -8.80 13.66
N GLU A 125 19.79 -7.95 13.23
CA GLU A 125 19.73 -6.49 13.33
C GLU A 125 19.99 -5.90 11.94
N TRP A 126 19.45 -4.70 11.71
CA TRP A 126 19.80 -3.96 10.50
C TRP A 126 21.27 -3.53 10.59
N GLU A 127 22.10 -4.06 9.71
CA GLU A 127 23.54 -3.77 9.65
C GLU A 127 23.85 -2.46 8.90
N GLY A 128 22.82 -1.70 8.50
CA GLY A 128 22.99 -0.48 7.71
C GLY A 128 23.34 -0.77 6.26
N TRP A 129 23.48 0.30 5.48
CA TRP A 129 24.28 0.26 4.26
C TRP A 129 25.68 0.77 4.61
N SER A 130 26.72 0.07 4.13
CA SER A 130 28.09 0.53 4.30
C SER A 130 28.50 1.38 3.10
N TRP A 131 28.42 2.70 3.24
CA TRP A 131 28.87 3.60 2.18
C TRP A 131 30.35 3.97 2.36
N PRO A 132 31.08 4.18 1.26
CA PRO A 132 32.39 4.81 1.34
C PRO A 132 32.33 6.18 2.02
N PRO A 133 33.41 6.59 2.72
CA PRO A 133 33.50 7.93 3.29
C PRO A 133 33.29 9.02 2.24
N VAL A 134 32.68 10.12 2.65
CA VAL A 134 32.49 11.31 1.82
C VAL A 134 33.45 12.38 2.28
N THR A 135 34.23 12.96 1.36
CA THR A 135 35.15 14.05 1.71
C THR A 135 34.59 15.36 1.22
N LEU A 136 34.26 16.26 2.13
CA LEU A 136 33.95 17.64 1.81
C LEU A 136 35.26 18.39 1.59
N LEU A 137 35.42 18.99 0.42
CA LEU A 137 36.64 19.68 0.03
C LEU A 137 36.53 21.18 0.33
N GLY A 138 37.55 21.73 0.98
CA GLY A 138 37.61 23.15 1.26
C GLY A 138 36.42 23.69 2.05
N CYS A 139 35.99 23.05 3.13
CA CYS A 139 35.06 23.63 4.09
C CYS A 139 35.57 24.96 4.67
N ASP A 140 34.68 25.91 4.90
CA ASP A 140 34.95 27.17 5.60
C ASP A 140 35.12 27.00 7.12
N THR A 141 34.50 25.98 7.70
CA THR A 141 34.66 25.54 9.08
C THR A 141 34.64 24.02 9.17
N PRO A 142 35.45 23.38 10.03
CA PRO A 142 35.32 21.97 10.36
C PRO A 142 34.41 21.74 11.59
N ASP A 143 34.05 22.81 12.29
CA ASP A 143 33.33 22.77 13.58
C ASP A 143 31.82 22.76 13.34
N PHE A 144 31.34 21.71 12.68
CA PHE A 144 29.92 21.43 12.53
C PHE A 144 29.61 20.01 13.01
N THR A 145 28.48 19.87 13.70
CA THR A 145 27.98 18.57 14.15
C THR A 145 26.49 18.52 13.86
N GLY A 146 26.03 17.42 13.27
CA GLY A 146 24.61 17.08 13.30
C GLY A 146 24.29 16.38 14.62
N ASP A 147 23.10 16.60 15.19
CA ASP A 147 22.65 15.73 16.27
C ASP A 147 22.28 14.36 15.69
N ARG A 148 22.61 13.27 16.38
CA ARG A 148 22.43 11.89 15.85
C ARG A 148 20.97 11.50 15.59
N TYR A 149 20.03 12.33 16.05
CA TYR A 149 18.59 12.10 15.96
C TYR A 149 17.86 13.25 15.26
N ASP A 150 18.58 14.22 14.67
CA ASP A 150 17.94 15.28 13.89
C ASP A 150 17.33 14.69 12.61
N LEU A 151 16.06 15.04 12.35
CA LEU A 151 15.22 14.39 11.34
C LEU A 151 15.70 14.59 9.90
N TRP A 152 16.65 15.51 9.66
CA TRP A 152 17.26 15.71 8.34
C TRP A 152 18.57 16.53 8.40
N THR A 153 19.72 15.89 8.15
CA THR A 153 21.02 16.56 7.92
C THR A 153 21.68 16.08 6.63
N GLY A 154 22.46 16.95 5.97
CA GLY A 154 23.15 16.56 4.74
C GLY A 154 23.79 17.70 3.95
N VAL A 155 23.96 17.46 2.66
CA VAL A 155 24.51 18.41 1.68
C VAL A 155 23.44 18.88 0.72
N ARG A 156 23.50 20.17 0.38
CA ARG A 156 22.82 20.75 -0.78
C ARG A 156 23.89 21.12 -1.79
N ALA A 157 23.78 20.58 -2.98
CA ALA A 157 24.58 21.00 -4.12
C ALA A 157 23.96 22.24 -4.74
N LEU A 158 24.82 23.19 -5.09
CA LEU A 158 24.43 24.45 -5.72
C LEU A 158 24.92 24.46 -7.17
N ASP A 159 24.12 25.01 -8.07
CA ASP A 159 24.58 25.37 -9.41
C ASP A 159 25.46 26.63 -9.37
N VAL A 160 26.03 27.01 -10.53
CA VAL A 160 26.87 28.21 -10.69
C VAL A 160 26.16 29.52 -10.36
N THR A 161 24.84 29.53 -10.30
CA THR A 161 24.04 30.71 -9.90
C THR A 161 23.77 30.76 -8.39
N GLY A 162 24.11 29.70 -7.66
CA GLY A 162 23.84 29.54 -6.24
C GLY A 162 22.46 28.95 -5.93
N ARG A 163 21.72 28.48 -6.94
CA ARG A 163 20.45 27.78 -6.75
C ARG A 163 20.73 26.35 -6.27
N VAL A 164 19.90 25.85 -5.34
CA VAL A 164 19.94 24.44 -4.95
C VAL A 164 19.54 23.58 -6.14
N MET A 165 20.45 22.74 -6.61
CA MET A 165 20.19 21.79 -7.70
C MET A 165 19.90 20.40 -7.17
N GLY A 166 20.52 20.01 -6.05
CA GLY A 166 20.47 18.65 -5.51
C GLY A 166 20.57 18.65 -4.00
N GLU A 167 19.99 17.65 -3.36
CA GLU A 167 19.98 17.52 -1.90
C GLU A 167 20.19 16.05 -1.53
N VAL A 168 21.20 15.77 -0.69
CA VAL A 168 21.61 14.41 -0.31
C VAL A 168 21.77 14.36 1.20
N ARG A 169 21.13 13.37 1.84
CA ARG A 169 21.31 13.12 3.27
C ARG A 169 22.67 12.47 3.50
N LEU A 170 23.37 12.94 4.53
CA LEU A 170 24.66 12.39 4.94
C LEU A 170 24.72 12.43 6.47
N ASP A 171 25.27 11.38 7.07
CA ASP A 171 25.66 11.42 8.47
C ASP A 171 26.80 12.42 8.64
N LEU A 172 26.73 13.30 9.63
CA LEU A 172 27.76 14.32 9.86
C LEU A 172 28.87 13.85 10.80
N ASP A 173 29.13 12.53 10.81
CA ASP A 173 30.15 11.89 11.64
C ASP A 173 31.54 12.15 11.06
N ILE A 174 32.23 13.15 11.62
CA ILE A 174 33.57 13.53 11.19
C ILE A 174 34.59 12.49 11.67
N SER A 175 35.28 11.85 10.72
CA SER A 175 36.36 10.88 10.98
C SER A 175 37.75 11.49 10.83
N GLU A 176 37.91 12.49 9.96
CA GLU A 176 39.18 13.16 9.73
C GLU A 176 38.97 14.62 9.31
N VAL A 177 39.87 15.51 9.74
CA VAL A 177 39.93 16.91 9.30
C VAL A 177 41.34 17.23 8.84
N ARG A 178 41.49 17.74 7.61
CA ARG A 178 42.76 18.13 7.00
C ARG A 178 42.78 19.63 6.72
N PRO A 179 43.60 20.45 7.41
CA PRO A 179 43.71 21.87 7.13
C PRO A 179 44.24 22.17 5.71
N ARG A 180 43.71 23.21 5.06
CA ARG A 180 44.18 23.79 3.80
C ARG A 180 44.62 25.25 4.00
N ALA A 181 45.23 25.82 2.95
CA ALA A 181 45.56 27.24 2.93
C ALA A 181 44.31 28.13 3.11
N ASN A 182 44.52 29.36 3.59
CA ASN A 182 43.46 30.37 3.77
C ASN A 182 42.34 29.98 4.75
N GLY A 183 42.64 29.12 5.73
CA GLY A 183 41.67 28.73 6.76
C GLY A 183 40.53 27.85 6.25
N ARG A 184 40.75 27.11 5.14
CA ARG A 184 39.82 26.08 4.64
C ARG A 184 40.22 24.69 5.15
N PHE A 185 39.32 23.72 5.07
CA PHE A 185 39.52 22.36 5.60
C PHE A 185 38.95 21.31 4.67
N ASP A 186 39.61 20.17 4.47
CA ASP A 186 38.91 18.99 3.98
C ASP A 186 38.39 18.20 5.18
N VAL A 187 37.12 17.79 5.12
CA VAL A 187 36.45 17.09 6.20
C VAL A 187 35.95 15.75 5.67
N VAL A 188 36.46 14.66 6.23
CA VAL A 188 36.06 13.29 5.87
C VAL A 188 34.95 12.84 6.80
N LEU A 189 33.79 12.54 6.23
CA LEU A 189 32.62 12.01 6.91
C LEU A 189 32.61 10.48 6.80
N ASP A 190 32.53 9.79 7.93
CA ASP A 190 32.31 8.35 7.97
C ASP A 190 30.83 8.04 7.69
N GLN A 191 30.60 7.08 6.80
CA GLN A 191 29.26 6.71 6.31
C GLN A 191 29.07 5.18 6.37
N SER A 192 29.97 4.49 7.08
CA SER A 192 30.00 3.04 7.18
C SER A 192 28.86 2.45 8.02
N CYS A 193 28.30 3.27 8.92
CA CYS A 193 27.17 2.94 9.79
C CYS A 193 26.05 3.95 9.56
N SER A 194 25.56 4.10 8.32
CA SER A 194 24.50 5.08 8.09
C SER A 194 23.26 4.69 8.91
N HIS A 195 22.90 5.55 9.86
CA HIS A 195 21.87 5.27 10.87
C HIS A 195 20.47 5.68 10.41
N HIS A 196 20.38 6.36 9.28
CA HIS A 196 19.13 6.71 8.64
C HIS A 196 18.68 5.54 7.77
N VAL A 197 17.47 5.03 8.02
CA VAL A 197 16.86 4.05 7.14
C VAL A 197 16.66 4.74 5.79
N PRO A 198 17.33 4.29 4.71
CA PRO A 198 17.32 5.06 3.49
C PRO A 198 15.92 5.08 2.90
N LYS A 199 15.31 6.26 2.86
CA LYS A 199 14.12 6.48 2.03
C LYS A 199 14.58 6.49 0.59
N TRP A 200 14.22 5.46 -0.19
CA TRP A 200 14.35 5.38 -1.65
C TRP A 200 15.49 6.24 -2.29
N ARG A 201 16.63 5.61 -2.64
CA ARG A 201 17.79 6.26 -3.31
C ARG A 201 18.27 7.56 -2.64
N GLU A 202 18.54 7.54 -1.33
CA GLU A 202 19.06 8.72 -0.60
C GLU A 202 20.39 9.26 -1.13
N ARG A 203 21.16 8.43 -1.85
CA ARG A 203 22.36 8.88 -2.56
C ARG A 203 22.25 8.72 -4.07
N PRO A 204 22.81 9.66 -4.83
CA PRO A 204 22.88 9.56 -6.27
C PRO A 204 23.78 8.39 -6.67
N LEU A 205 23.33 7.60 -7.66
CA LEU A 205 24.12 6.51 -8.25
C LEU A 205 25.37 7.06 -8.97
N PRO A 206 26.40 6.25 -9.28
CA PRO A 206 27.55 6.71 -10.05
C PRO A 206 27.15 7.39 -11.38
N ALA A 207 26.15 6.84 -12.07
CA ALA A 207 25.60 7.38 -13.30
C ALA A 207 25.07 8.83 -13.15
N ALA A 208 24.66 9.22 -11.94
CA ALA A 208 24.17 10.56 -11.66
C ALA A 208 25.26 11.63 -11.77
N GLU A 209 26.54 11.28 -11.61
CA GLU A 209 27.63 12.27 -11.62
C GLU A 209 27.62 13.10 -12.91
N ALA A 210 27.58 12.44 -14.07
CA ALA A 210 27.51 13.12 -15.37
C ALA A 210 26.26 14.02 -15.51
N VAL A 211 25.14 13.64 -14.90
CA VAL A 211 23.90 14.43 -14.93
C VAL A 211 24.02 15.64 -14.01
N TRP A 212 24.57 15.47 -12.81
CA TRP A 212 24.83 16.55 -11.87
C TRP A 212 25.80 17.57 -12.46
N ASP A 213 26.82 17.12 -13.19
CA ASP A 213 27.77 17.98 -13.92
C ASP A 213 27.05 18.90 -14.92
N LEU A 214 26.08 18.38 -15.66
CA LEU A 214 25.27 19.17 -16.59
C LEU A 214 24.43 20.21 -15.84
N TRP A 215 23.77 19.81 -14.75
CA TRP A 215 22.92 20.68 -13.93
C TRP A 215 23.71 21.73 -13.14
N ARG A 216 25.00 21.51 -12.87
CA ARG A 216 25.88 22.51 -12.23
C ARG A 216 25.95 23.81 -13.01
N HIS A 217 25.80 23.77 -14.34
CA HIS A 217 25.80 24.97 -15.18
C HIS A 217 24.48 25.74 -15.19
N GLY A 218 23.48 25.25 -14.45
CA GLY A 218 22.14 25.80 -14.37
C GLY A 218 21.11 24.76 -14.77
N ARG A 219 19.85 25.06 -14.45
CA ARG A 219 18.73 24.22 -14.81
C ARG A 219 18.64 24.06 -16.35
N PRO A 220 18.43 22.85 -16.88
CA PRO A 220 18.20 22.64 -18.30
C PRO A 220 17.02 23.48 -18.83
N GLU A 221 17.26 24.21 -19.92
CA GLU A 221 16.23 25.04 -20.61
C GLU A 221 15.82 24.49 -21.97
N GLU A 222 16.56 23.51 -22.50
CA GLU A 222 16.29 22.86 -23.79
C GLU A 222 15.68 21.47 -23.58
N PRO A 223 14.62 21.11 -24.33
CA PRO A 223 14.00 19.80 -24.20
C PRO A 223 14.88 18.68 -24.77
N GLY A 224 14.75 17.48 -24.21
CA GLY A 224 15.37 16.27 -24.76
C GLY A 224 16.86 16.12 -24.47
N LEU A 225 17.46 16.93 -23.59
CA LEU A 225 18.87 16.76 -23.20
C LEU A 225 19.14 15.43 -22.48
N TRP A 226 18.10 14.80 -21.94
CA TRP A 226 18.15 13.47 -21.34
C TRP A 226 18.05 12.31 -22.36
N ALA A 227 17.78 12.60 -23.64
CA ALA A 227 17.43 11.60 -24.65
C ALA A 227 18.52 10.54 -24.89
N GLU A 228 19.80 10.95 -24.91
CA GLU A 228 20.95 10.08 -25.16
C GLU A 228 21.45 9.37 -23.89
N LEU A 229 20.87 9.68 -22.73
CA LEU A 229 21.24 9.09 -21.45
C LEU A 229 20.67 7.68 -21.30
N GLY A 230 21.36 6.84 -20.51
CA GLY A 230 20.84 5.54 -20.08
C GLY A 230 19.75 5.67 -19.01
N THR A 231 19.14 4.54 -18.65
CA THR A 231 18.01 4.52 -17.70
C THR A 231 18.37 5.06 -16.32
N GLU A 232 19.57 4.76 -15.80
CA GLU A 232 20.02 5.23 -14.48
C GLU A 232 20.29 6.73 -14.48
N GLU A 233 20.91 7.25 -15.53
CA GLU A 233 21.15 8.67 -15.73
C GLU A 233 19.83 9.43 -15.89
N ARG A 234 18.87 8.91 -16.68
CA ARG A 234 17.52 9.49 -16.80
C ARG A 234 16.79 9.51 -15.46
N GLN A 235 16.92 8.46 -14.66
CA GLN A 235 16.37 8.45 -13.31
C GLN A 235 16.99 9.57 -12.45
N SER A 236 18.32 9.73 -12.48
CA SER A 236 18.97 10.82 -11.77
C SER A 236 18.50 12.19 -12.25
N TRP A 237 18.27 12.37 -13.55
CA TRP A 237 17.75 13.62 -14.10
C TRP A 237 16.37 13.93 -13.51
N LEU A 238 15.51 12.91 -13.46
CA LEU A 238 14.16 13.01 -12.93
C LEU A 238 14.17 13.33 -11.42
N ASP A 239 15.10 12.74 -10.67
CA ASP A 239 15.28 13.03 -9.25
C ASP A 239 15.68 14.49 -9.00
N LEU A 240 16.55 15.06 -9.85
CA LEU A 240 16.93 16.48 -9.77
C LEU A 240 15.77 17.43 -10.10
N THR A 241 14.83 17.04 -10.97
CA THR A 241 13.67 17.90 -11.27
C THR A 241 12.83 18.18 -10.02
N PHE A 242 12.74 17.21 -9.09
CA PHE A 242 11.93 17.30 -7.88
C PHE A 242 12.49 18.28 -6.84
N VAL A 243 13.80 18.57 -6.87
CA VAL A 243 14.46 19.38 -5.84
C VAL A 243 14.00 20.83 -5.91
N GLY A 244 13.43 21.32 -4.80
CA GLY A 244 12.87 22.67 -4.73
C GLY A 244 11.60 22.85 -5.57
N TRP A 245 10.92 21.76 -5.95
CA TRP A 245 9.61 21.83 -6.57
C TRP A 245 8.63 22.58 -5.66
N GLN A 246 7.87 23.48 -6.28
CA GLN A 246 6.71 24.15 -5.70
C GLN A 246 5.50 23.74 -6.54
N SER A 247 4.33 23.69 -5.90
CA SER A 247 3.05 23.36 -6.55
C SER A 247 2.95 23.97 -7.94
N THR A 248 2.51 23.14 -8.89
CA THR A 248 2.38 23.55 -10.28
C THR A 248 1.29 24.59 -10.40
N ALA A 249 1.62 25.75 -10.97
CA ALA A 249 0.60 26.76 -11.28
C ALA A 249 -0.49 26.15 -12.18
N GLU A 250 -1.75 26.54 -11.96
CA GLU A 250 -2.87 26.09 -12.79
C GLU A 250 -2.56 26.35 -14.27
N LEU A 251 -2.38 25.29 -15.05
CA LEU A 251 -2.05 25.39 -16.48
C LEU A 251 -3.32 25.72 -17.29
N GLY A 252 -4.48 25.24 -16.83
CA GLY A 252 -5.76 25.37 -17.53
C GLY A 252 -5.76 24.69 -18.91
N PRO A 253 -6.88 24.78 -19.66
CA PRO A 253 -7.03 24.10 -20.95
C PRO A 253 -6.08 24.66 -22.01
N ARG A 254 -5.18 23.84 -22.53
CA ARG A 254 -4.28 24.20 -23.65
C ARG A 254 -3.81 22.97 -24.42
N THR A 255 -3.11 23.20 -25.53
CA THR A 255 -2.46 22.14 -26.30
C THR A 255 -0.99 22.01 -25.89
N PHE A 256 -0.60 20.80 -25.50
CA PHE A 256 0.76 20.40 -25.22
C PHE A 256 1.28 19.53 -26.37
N HIS A 257 2.57 19.66 -26.68
CA HIS A 257 3.24 18.82 -27.66
C HIS A 257 4.34 18.03 -26.98
N LEU A 258 4.40 16.73 -27.28
CA LEU A 258 5.33 15.78 -26.69
C LEU A 258 5.99 14.98 -27.82
N ASP A 259 7.33 14.91 -27.83
CA ASP A 259 8.08 14.08 -28.78
C ASP A 259 8.59 12.80 -28.11
N GLY A 260 7.88 11.70 -28.33
CA GLY A 260 8.10 10.41 -27.69
C GLY A 260 9.23 9.55 -28.27
N ARG A 261 10.02 10.05 -29.23
CA ARG A 261 10.98 9.21 -29.98
C ARG A 261 12.09 8.56 -29.13
N HIS A 262 12.32 9.06 -27.90
CA HIS A 262 13.32 8.55 -26.97
C HIS A 262 12.70 7.86 -25.74
N VAL A 263 11.37 7.73 -25.69
CA VAL A 263 10.66 7.07 -24.59
C VAL A 263 10.80 5.57 -24.74
N THR A 264 11.79 5.02 -24.06
CA THR A 264 12.21 3.62 -24.16
C THR A 264 12.21 2.89 -22.81
N ASP A 265 12.08 3.65 -21.72
CA ASP A 265 12.03 3.19 -20.34
C ASP A 265 11.11 4.10 -19.52
N GLU A 266 10.81 3.68 -18.29
CA GLU A 266 9.95 4.41 -17.37
C GLU A 266 10.47 5.83 -17.02
N PRO A 267 11.76 6.05 -16.69
CA PRO A 267 12.26 7.41 -16.46
C PRO A 267 12.09 8.32 -17.69
N GLY A 268 12.37 7.83 -18.90
CA GLY A 268 12.19 8.59 -20.14
C GLY A 268 10.74 9.00 -20.39
N LEU A 269 9.77 8.17 -20.00
CA LEU A 269 8.34 8.51 -20.06
C LEU A 269 8.00 9.71 -19.18
N TYR A 270 8.41 9.70 -17.91
CA TYR A 270 8.08 10.79 -16.99
C TYR A 270 8.89 12.06 -17.25
N LEU A 271 10.11 11.93 -17.78
CA LEU A 271 10.88 13.09 -18.26
C LEU A 271 10.18 13.79 -19.41
N VAL A 272 9.78 13.06 -20.46
CA VAL A 272 9.14 13.69 -21.61
C VAL A 272 7.78 14.32 -21.26
N LEU A 273 7.03 13.69 -20.35
CA LEU A 273 5.79 14.25 -19.82
C LEU A 273 6.06 15.53 -19.03
N SER A 274 7.08 15.52 -18.17
CA SER A 274 7.48 16.70 -17.40
C SER A 274 7.91 17.86 -18.29
N GLU A 275 8.68 17.60 -19.34
CA GLU A 275 9.04 18.63 -20.32
C GLU A 275 7.82 19.18 -21.06
N ALA A 276 6.85 18.33 -21.41
CA ALA A 276 5.63 18.76 -22.09
C ALA A 276 4.75 19.66 -21.20
N PHE A 277 4.52 19.28 -19.95
CA PHE A 277 3.60 19.99 -19.06
C PHE A 277 4.24 21.18 -18.33
N ALA A 278 5.50 21.06 -17.91
CA ALA A 278 6.17 22.03 -17.05
C ALA A 278 7.41 22.68 -17.70
N GLY A 279 7.84 22.19 -18.85
CA GLY A 279 9.04 22.66 -19.55
C GLY A 279 10.32 21.94 -19.13
N PRO A 280 11.43 22.12 -19.87
CA PRO A 280 12.71 21.46 -19.60
C PRO A 280 13.20 21.65 -18.16
N GLY A 281 13.76 20.58 -17.58
CA GLY A 281 14.27 20.56 -16.21
C GLY A 281 13.23 20.79 -15.10
N ASN A 282 11.93 20.86 -15.42
CA ASN A 282 10.85 20.98 -14.44
C ASN A 282 10.26 19.65 -14.05
N TYR A 283 9.72 19.60 -12.84
CA TYR A 283 9.06 18.42 -12.30
C TYR A 283 7.58 18.45 -12.62
N PHE A 284 7.10 17.33 -13.14
CA PHE A 284 5.69 17.01 -13.26
C PHE A 284 5.52 15.51 -12.96
N GLY A 285 5.93 15.07 -11.77
CA GLY A 285 5.89 13.67 -11.38
C GLY A 285 7.07 12.85 -11.91
N ARG A 286 7.47 11.85 -11.12
CA ARG A 286 8.62 10.95 -11.42
C ARG A 286 8.26 9.47 -11.48
N HIS A 287 7.01 9.14 -11.21
CA HIS A 287 6.40 7.82 -11.29
C HIS A 287 4.87 8.00 -11.35
N TYR A 288 4.13 6.91 -11.52
CA TYR A 288 2.66 6.95 -11.72
C TYR A 288 1.92 7.81 -10.69
N ASP A 289 2.09 7.53 -9.39
CA ASP A 289 1.35 8.25 -8.34
C ASP A 289 1.71 9.73 -8.25
N SER A 290 2.99 10.07 -8.43
CA SER A 290 3.43 11.46 -8.35
C SER A 290 3.00 12.26 -9.58
N PHE A 291 2.98 11.64 -10.75
CA PHE A 291 2.40 12.22 -11.97
C PHE A 291 0.89 12.44 -11.82
N HIS A 292 0.16 11.47 -11.26
CA HIS A 292 -1.26 11.62 -10.94
C HIS A 292 -1.52 12.81 -10.01
N ALA A 293 -0.73 12.96 -8.94
CA ALA A 293 -0.84 14.11 -8.04
C ALA A 293 -0.60 15.44 -8.76
N CYS A 294 0.40 15.52 -9.66
CA CYS A 294 0.65 16.71 -10.46
C CYS A 294 -0.49 17.05 -11.42
N LEU A 295 -1.12 16.05 -12.06
CA LEU A 295 -2.28 16.28 -12.94
C LEU A 295 -3.45 16.91 -12.17
N GLN A 296 -3.69 16.43 -10.95
CA GLN A 296 -4.74 16.96 -10.07
C GLN A 296 -4.44 18.39 -9.61
N ASP A 297 -3.18 18.67 -9.24
CA ASP A 297 -2.74 19.98 -8.76
C ASP A 297 -2.75 21.03 -9.89
N ALA A 298 -2.21 20.68 -11.07
CA ALA A 298 -2.09 21.59 -12.20
C ALA A 298 -3.42 21.91 -12.92
N ARG A 299 -4.49 21.17 -12.62
CA ARG A 299 -5.85 21.33 -13.20
C ARG A 299 -5.84 21.42 -14.72
N VAL A 300 -5.32 20.37 -15.36
CA VAL A 300 -5.17 20.28 -16.83
C VAL A 300 -6.44 19.87 -17.59
N THR A 301 -7.59 19.75 -16.91
CA THR A 301 -8.89 19.40 -17.49
C THR A 301 -9.19 20.18 -18.78
N GLY A 302 -9.57 19.46 -19.84
CA GLY A 302 -9.91 20.04 -21.14
C GLY A 302 -8.70 20.41 -22.02
N SER A 303 -7.49 20.03 -21.61
CA SER A 303 -6.27 20.18 -22.42
C SER A 303 -6.17 19.10 -23.49
N THR A 304 -5.36 19.35 -24.51
CA THR A 304 -4.98 18.36 -25.52
C THR A 304 -3.48 18.07 -25.40
N LEU A 305 -3.08 16.80 -25.38
CA LEU A 305 -1.70 16.36 -25.50
C LEU A 305 -1.49 15.70 -26.86
N VAL A 306 -0.74 16.37 -27.73
CA VAL A 306 -0.35 15.82 -29.05
C VAL A 306 0.96 15.07 -28.88
N TRP A 307 0.91 13.74 -28.94
CA TRP A 307 2.04 12.85 -28.73
C TRP A 307 2.59 12.36 -30.08
N HIS A 308 3.73 12.91 -30.46
CA HIS A 308 4.48 12.51 -31.65
C HIS A 308 5.39 11.33 -31.35
N ASN A 309 5.62 10.43 -32.31
CA ASN A 309 6.49 9.26 -32.19
C ASN A 309 6.10 8.33 -31.03
N ALA A 310 4.81 8.26 -30.71
CA ALA A 310 4.30 7.53 -29.54
C ALA A 310 4.53 6.01 -29.64
N ARG A 311 4.75 5.50 -30.86
CA ARG A 311 5.01 4.08 -31.14
C ARG A 311 6.21 3.55 -30.37
N THR A 312 7.23 4.37 -30.17
CA THR A 312 8.45 4.00 -29.44
C THR A 312 8.13 3.57 -28.00
N ALA A 313 7.32 4.38 -27.31
CA ALA A 313 6.89 4.10 -25.94
C ALA A 313 6.02 2.84 -25.89
N TRP A 314 5.08 2.70 -26.83
CA TRP A 314 4.24 1.51 -26.91
C TRP A 314 5.03 0.21 -27.11
N GLU A 315 6.02 0.21 -28.00
CA GLU A 315 6.83 -0.97 -28.30
C GLU A 315 7.81 -1.30 -27.16
N SER A 316 8.23 -0.31 -26.38
CA SER A 316 9.24 -0.50 -25.31
C SER A 316 8.64 -0.72 -23.93
N ILE A 317 7.58 0.00 -23.58
CA ILE A 317 6.97 0.06 -22.25
C ILE A 317 5.42 0.01 -22.32
N GLY A 318 4.88 -0.78 -23.24
CA GLY A 318 3.47 -0.78 -23.62
C GLY A 318 2.44 -0.86 -22.48
N GLU A 319 2.69 -1.66 -21.42
CA GLU A 319 1.78 -1.71 -20.26
C GLU A 319 1.70 -0.35 -19.55
N LEU A 320 2.86 0.20 -19.14
CA LEU A 320 2.96 1.50 -18.47
C LEU A 320 2.46 2.65 -19.36
N PHE A 321 2.79 2.60 -20.65
CA PHE A 321 2.32 3.58 -21.63
C PHE A 321 0.79 3.68 -21.64
N VAL A 322 0.08 2.54 -21.67
CA VAL A 322 -1.38 2.54 -21.65
C VAL A 322 -1.94 3.00 -20.31
N GLU A 323 -1.33 2.62 -19.19
CA GLU A 323 -1.75 3.09 -17.87
C GLU A 323 -1.67 4.62 -17.75
N VAL A 324 -0.61 5.23 -18.29
CA VAL A 324 -0.47 6.69 -18.33
C VAL A 324 -1.52 7.34 -19.25
N LEU A 325 -1.85 6.73 -20.39
CA LEU A 325 -2.91 7.24 -21.27
C LEU A 325 -4.29 7.17 -20.61
N GLU A 326 -4.59 6.08 -19.88
CA GLU A 326 -5.82 5.96 -19.08
C GLU A 326 -5.90 7.06 -18.01
N LEU A 327 -4.78 7.34 -17.36
CA LEU A 327 -4.68 8.38 -16.33
C LEU A 327 -4.89 9.79 -16.91
N LEU A 328 -4.29 10.10 -18.05
CA LEU A 328 -4.50 11.36 -18.77
C LEU A 328 -5.97 11.52 -19.18
N HIS A 329 -6.58 10.46 -19.72
CA HIS A 329 -8.00 10.45 -20.08
C HIS A 329 -8.91 10.63 -18.86
N ALA A 330 -8.60 10.01 -17.73
CA ALA A 330 -9.34 10.15 -16.48
C ALA A 330 -9.28 11.58 -15.91
N ASN A 331 -8.25 12.35 -16.24
CA ASN A 331 -8.10 13.77 -15.91
C ASN A 331 -8.57 14.69 -17.05
N GLU A 332 -9.39 14.19 -17.98
CA GLU A 332 -9.99 14.93 -19.09
C GLU A 332 -8.96 15.61 -20.01
N VAL A 333 -7.78 15.00 -20.17
CA VAL A 333 -6.79 15.39 -21.18
C VAL A 333 -7.03 14.57 -22.44
N VAL A 334 -7.32 15.25 -23.55
CA VAL A 334 -7.47 14.62 -24.86
C VAL A 334 -6.08 14.27 -25.40
N VAL A 335 -5.77 12.99 -25.57
CA VAL A 335 -4.48 12.58 -26.14
C VAL A 335 -4.65 12.30 -27.64
N GLU A 336 -3.90 13.03 -28.47
CA GLU A 336 -3.79 12.78 -29.90
C GLU A 336 -2.51 12.01 -30.18
N LEU A 337 -2.65 10.78 -30.68
CA LEU A 337 -1.52 9.91 -31.03
C LEU A 337 -1.29 9.90 -32.54
N ASP A 338 -0.03 9.82 -32.96
CA ASP A 338 0.36 9.65 -34.37
C ASP A 338 0.13 8.22 -34.91
N PHE A 339 -0.22 7.28 -34.03
CA PHE A 339 -0.74 5.97 -34.36
C PHE A 339 -1.78 5.56 -33.31
N THR A 340 -2.78 4.78 -33.71
CA THR A 340 -3.78 4.26 -32.77
C THR A 340 -3.42 2.82 -32.41
N PRO A 341 -2.98 2.52 -31.17
CA PRO A 341 -2.85 1.15 -30.72
C PRO A 341 -4.25 0.52 -30.67
N GLY A 342 -4.49 -0.57 -31.40
CA GLY A 342 -5.81 -1.22 -31.41
C GLY A 342 -6.24 -1.83 -30.06
N GLU A 343 -5.34 -1.84 -29.06
CA GLU A 343 -5.56 -2.23 -27.67
C GLU A 343 -6.00 -1.05 -26.79
N LEU A 344 -5.54 0.17 -27.11
CA LEU A 344 -5.92 1.40 -26.41
C LEU A 344 -7.40 1.73 -26.60
N ASP A 345 -7.90 1.67 -27.85
CA ASP A 345 -9.32 1.90 -28.14
C ASP A 345 -10.23 0.95 -27.36
N ARG A 346 -9.80 -0.31 -27.19
CA ARG A 346 -10.53 -1.31 -26.42
C ARG A 346 -10.51 -1.00 -24.92
N ARG A 347 -9.35 -0.67 -24.35
CA ARG A 347 -9.22 -0.34 -22.92
C ARG A 347 -9.94 0.95 -22.55
N LEU A 348 -9.86 1.99 -23.37
CA LEU A 348 -10.62 3.23 -23.18
C LEU A 348 -12.13 2.99 -23.29
N ALA A 349 -12.59 2.19 -24.26
CA ALA A 349 -14.00 1.81 -24.38
C ALA A 349 -14.49 1.02 -23.15
N LEU A 350 -13.66 0.12 -22.61
CA LEU A 350 -13.96 -0.63 -21.38
C LEU A 350 -14.02 0.30 -20.15
N GLY A 351 -13.10 1.26 -20.04
CA GLY A 351 -13.11 2.27 -18.97
C GLY A 351 -14.30 3.23 -19.05
N GLU A 352 -14.70 3.67 -20.25
CA GLU A 352 -15.90 4.47 -20.48
C GLU A 352 -17.18 3.69 -20.14
N LEU A 353 -17.27 2.43 -20.57
CA LEU A 353 -18.38 1.55 -20.22
C LEU A 353 -18.48 1.35 -18.69
N ALA A 354 -17.36 1.17 -18.00
CA ALA A 354 -17.31 1.08 -16.55
C ALA A 354 -17.82 2.37 -15.86
N ARG A 355 -17.43 3.54 -16.36
CA ARG A 355 -17.94 4.84 -15.86
C ARG A 355 -19.44 5.00 -16.10
N ARG A 356 -19.94 4.65 -17.29
CA ARG A 356 -21.38 4.72 -17.62
C ARG A 356 -22.23 3.77 -16.77
N LEU A 357 -21.75 2.56 -16.52
CA LEU A 357 -22.42 1.59 -15.67
C LEU A 357 -22.44 2.06 -14.21
N THR A 358 -21.34 2.63 -13.71
CA THR A 358 -21.29 3.29 -12.39
C THR A 358 -22.32 4.42 -12.29
N ALA A 359 -22.39 5.28 -13.31
CA ALA A 359 -23.34 6.39 -13.37
C ALA A 359 -24.81 5.93 -13.43
N ALA A 360 -25.08 4.74 -13.96
CA ALA A 360 -26.40 4.12 -13.98
C ALA A 360 -26.82 3.49 -12.63
N GLY A 361 -25.98 3.59 -11.60
CA GLY A 361 -26.23 3.04 -10.27
C GLY A 361 -25.82 1.57 -10.11
N GLU A 362 -25.10 1.01 -11.07
CA GLU A 362 -24.55 -0.34 -10.98
C GLU A 362 -23.21 -0.31 -10.23
N HIS A 363 -22.95 -1.30 -9.38
CA HIS A 363 -21.63 -1.44 -8.76
C HIS A 363 -20.63 -1.95 -9.80
N VAL A 364 -19.68 -1.11 -10.20
CA VAL A 364 -18.61 -1.51 -11.11
C VAL A 364 -17.30 -1.67 -10.35
N ILE A 365 -16.64 -2.82 -10.53
CA ILE A 365 -15.30 -3.05 -10.00
C ILE A 365 -14.33 -3.04 -11.16
N THR A 366 -13.41 -2.07 -11.16
CA THR A 366 -12.28 -1.96 -12.08
C THR A 366 -11.01 -2.27 -11.28
N ASP A 367 -10.30 -3.35 -11.60
CA ASP A 367 -8.97 -3.63 -11.02
C ASP A 367 -8.05 -4.19 -12.11
N ASN A 368 -6.85 -3.59 -12.20
CA ASN A 368 -5.76 -3.87 -13.14
C ASN A 368 -4.85 -5.03 -12.68
N SER A 369 -5.20 -5.74 -11.62
CA SER A 369 -4.42 -6.87 -11.11
C SER A 369 -5.28 -8.14 -11.00
N ARG A 370 -5.07 -9.05 -11.95
CA ARG A 370 -5.49 -10.48 -12.01
C ARG A 370 -6.69 -10.91 -11.13
N TRP A 371 -7.74 -11.40 -11.80
CA TRP A 371 -8.88 -12.11 -11.23
C TRP A 371 -8.61 -12.87 -9.91
N LYS A 372 -9.14 -12.34 -8.80
CA LYS A 372 -9.70 -13.14 -7.70
C LYS A 372 -11.19 -12.85 -7.62
N LEU A 373 -11.99 -13.80 -8.10
CA LEU A 373 -13.46 -13.80 -8.10
C LEU A 373 -14.10 -13.91 -6.70
N ASP A 374 -13.37 -13.52 -5.64
CA ASP A 374 -13.79 -13.68 -4.24
C ASP A 374 -14.46 -12.42 -3.65
N SER A 375 -14.57 -11.31 -4.42
CA SER A 375 -14.87 -9.99 -3.84
C SER A 375 -16.05 -9.21 -4.43
N VAL A 376 -16.80 -9.72 -5.40
CA VAL A 376 -17.85 -8.90 -6.06
C VAL A 376 -19.12 -8.85 -5.20
N ALA A 377 -19.42 -7.68 -4.64
CA ALA A 377 -20.75 -7.36 -4.15
C ALA A 377 -21.61 -6.94 -5.33
N ALA A 378 -22.56 -7.79 -5.74
CA ALA A 378 -23.60 -7.53 -6.75
C ALA A 378 -23.24 -6.39 -7.74
N GLY A 379 -22.52 -6.71 -8.81
CA GLY A 379 -21.92 -5.68 -9.67
C GLY A 379 -21.29 -6.22 -10.95
N VAL A 380 -21.11 -5.33 -11.93
CA VAL A 380 -20.42 -5.60 -13.18
C VAL A 380 -18.91 -5.51 -12.93
N ALA A 381 -18.14 -6.56 -13.22
CA ALA A 381 -16.68 -6.50 -13.17
C ALA A 381 -16.12 -6.30 -14.59
N VAL A 382 -15.32 -5.26 -14.77
CA VAL A 382 -14.69 -4.94 -16.05
C VAL A 382 -13.19 -5.07 -15.87
N SER A 383 -12.54 -5.97 -16.63
CA SER A 383 -11.08 -6.07 -16.68
C SER A 383 -10.58 -5.45 -17.97
N THR A 384 -9.89 -4.32 -17.84
CA THR A 384 -9.20 -3.62 -18.93
C THR A 384 -7.92 -4.34 -19.35
N ARG A 385 -7.27 -5.08 -18.44
CA ARG A 385 -5.99 -5.77 -18.70
C ARG A 385 -6.09 -7.04 -19.55
N GLU A 386 -7.26 -7.68 -19.64
CA GLU A 386 -7.47 -8.92 -20.41
C GLU A 386 -8.50 -8.78 -21.54
N ASP A 387 -8.89 -7.56 -21.93
CA ASP A 387 -9.96 -7.32 -22.92
C ASP A 387 -11.30 -8.02 -22.59
N ARG A 388 -11.63 -8.17 -21.30
CA ARG A 388 -12.73 -9.03 -20.83
C ARG A 388 -13.70 -8.33 -19.90
N ILE A 389 -14.99 -8.57 -20.13
CA ILE A 389 -16.07 -8.15 -19.24
C ILE A 389 -16.67 -9.39 -18.56
N ALA A 390 -16.60 -9.46 -17.23
CA ALA A 390 -17.36 -10.44 -16.47
C ALA A 390 -18.51 -9.76 -15.73
N VAL A 391 -19.73 -10.13 -16.12
CA VAL A 391 -20.93 -9.60 -15.49
C VAL A 391 -21.39 -10.61 -14.43
N VAL A 392 -21.26 -10.22 -13.15
CA VAL A 392 -21.75 -11.04 -12.03
C VAL A 392 -23.06 -10.46 -11.51
N THR A 393 -24.19 -11.06 -11.93
CA THR A 393 -25.53 -10.52 -11.65
C THR A 393 -26.50 -11.56 -11.10
N HIS A 394 -27.40 -11.11 -10.23
CA HIS A 394 -28.54 -11.88 -9.73
C HIS A 394 -29.74 -11.89 -10.70
N SER A 395 -29.71 -11.03 -11.72
CA SER A 395 -30.72 -10.96 -12.79
C SER A 395 -30.05 -10.86 -14.16
N PRO A 396 -29.57 -11.99 -14.73
CA PRO A 396 -28.97 -12.06 -16.06
C PRO A 396 -29.82 -11.38 -17.16
N ALA A 397 -31.14 -11.46 -17.04
CA ALA A 397 -32.07 -10.92 -18.01
C ALA A 397 -32.16 -9.38 -17.97
N GLU A 398 -32.10 -8.75 -16.80
CA GLU A 398 -32.13 -7.28 -16.71
C GLU A 398 -30.79 -6.67 -17.11
N VAL A 399 -29.67 -7.33 -16.79
CA VAL A 399 -28.37 -6.83 -17.26
C VAL A 399 -28.21 -7.03 -18.77
N ALA A 400 -28.67 -8.15 -19.35
CA ALA A 400 -28.71 -8.30 -20.80
C ALA A 400 -29.55 -7.19 -21.46
N LYS A 401 -30.72 -6.85 -20.89
CA LYS A 401 -31.54 -5.72 -21.39
C LYS A 401 -30.84 -4.37 -21.25
N THR A 402 -30.15 -4.10 -20.15
CA THR A 402 -29.41 -2.84 -19.94
C THR A 402 -28.21 -2.74 -20.88
N LEU A 403 -27.47 -3.83 -21.08
CA LEU A 403 -26.36 -3.92 -22.04
C LEU A 403 -26.84 -3.69 -23.48
N LEU A 404 -27.94 -4.35 -23.87
CA LEU A 404 -28.56 -4.15 -25.19
C LEU A 404 -29.10 -2.72 -25.36
N ARG A 405 -29.72 -2.13 -24.34
CA ARG A 405 -30.16 -0.71 -24.34
C ARG A 405 -29.01 0.28 -24.50
N ASN A 406 -27.80 -0.11 -24.07
CA ASN A 406 -26.59 0.71 -24.17
C ASN A 406 -25.73 0.36 -25.40
N GLY A 407 -26.22 -0.49 -26.31
CA GLY A 407 -25.57 -0.81 -27.57
C GLY A 407 -24.59 -1.98 -27.53
N VAL A 408 -24.45 -2.73 -26.43
CA VAL A 408 -23.49 -3.85 -26.37
C VAL A 408 -24.06 -5.07 -27.10
N GLU A 409 -23.41 -5.51 -28.19
CA GLU A 409 -23.74 -6.78 -28.85
C GLU A 409 -23.22 -7.98 -28.04
N LEU A 410 -24.11 -8.93 -27.73
CA LEU A 410 -23.77 -10.16 -27.01
C LEU A 410 -23.49 -11.28 -28.01
N GLN A 411 -22.26 -11.79 -28.04
CA GLN A 411 -21.95 -12.97 -28.87
C GLN A 411 -22.29 -14.28 -28.13
N PRO A 412 -22.93 -15.26 -28.80
CA PRO A 412 -23.14 -16.58 -28.22
C PRO A 412 -21.79 -17.34 -28.18
N GLN A 413 -21.13 -17.33 -27.02
CA GLN A 413 -19.91 -18.13 -26.81
C GLN A 413 -20.24 -19.57 -26.37
N ARG A 414 -19.42 -20.52 -26.85
CA ARG A 414 -19.47 -21.94 -26.48
C ARG A 414 -19.06 -22.12 -25.01
N THR A 415 -19.85 -22.92 -24.30
CA THR A 415 -19.69 -23.33 -22.90
C THR A 415 -18.28 -23.82 -22.55
N VAL A 416 -17.64 -23.24 -21.52
CA VAL A 416 -16.48 -23.85 -20.84
C VAL A 416 -17.01 -24.73 -19.70
N ARG A 417 -16.90 -26.05 -19.86
CA ARG A 417 -17.22 -27.02 -18.80
C ARG A 417 -16.10 -27.03 -17.75
N GLN A 418 -16.35 -26.44 -16.58
CA GLN A 418 -15.65 -26.84 -15.36
C GLN A 418 -16.44 -27.98 -14.71
N ARG A 419 -15.77 -29.08 -14.34
CA ARG A 419 -16.41 -30.27 -13.77
C ARG A 419 -17.30 -29.90 -12.58
N GLY A 420 -18.62 -30.02 -12.75
CA GLY A 420 -19.59 -29.97 -11.65
C GLY A 420 -20.89 -29.23 -11.93
N THR A 421 -20.94 -28.32 -12.91
CA THR A 421 -22.12 -27.45 -13.09
C THR A 421 -22.38 -27.20 -14.59
N GLU A 422 -23.53 -27.63 -15.10
CA GLU A 422 -23.93 -27.35 -16.48
C GLU A 422 -24.47 -25.93 -16.63
N LEU A 423 -23.94 -25.19 -17.61
CA LEU A 423 -24.39 -23.85 -17.98
C LEU A 423 -25.05 -23.93 -19.36
N VAL A 424 -26.37 -23.81 -19.42
CA VAL A 424 -27.16 -23.75 -20.66
C VAL A 424 -27.64 -22.31 -20.84
N VAL A 425 -27.15 -21.63 -21.87
CA VAL A 425 -27.67 -20.34 -22.33
C VAL A 425 -28.62 -20.61 -23.49
N THR A 426 -29.93 -20.58 -23.22
CA THR A 426 -30.95 -20.53 -24.28
C THR A 426 -31.34 -19.07 -24.50
N GLY A 427 -31.03 -18.53 -25.68
CA GLY A 427 -31.63 -17.31 -26.17
C GLY A 427 -32.60 -17.65 -27.29
N ASP A 428 -33.81 -17.11 -27.24
CA ASP A 428 -34.66 -16.97 -28.42
C ASP A 428 -34.88 -15.47 -28.70
N ASP A 429 -34.62 -15.15 -29.97
CA ASP A 429 -35.01 -14.03 -30.82
C ASP A 429 -34.48 -12.59 -30.62
N HIS A 430 -33.58 -12.25 -31.54
CA HIS A 430 -33.45 -11.04 -32.37
C HIS A 430 -33.55 -9.65 -31.72
N LEU A 431 -32.45 -8.90 -31.81
CA LEU A 431 -32.40 -7.62 -32.53
C LEU A 431 -30.94 -7.17 -32.72
N ALA A 432 -30.58 -6.98 -33.99
CA ALA A 432 -29.33 -6.39 -34.45
C ALA A 432 -29.27 -4.90 -34.09
N LEU A 433 -28.07 -4.39 -33.75
CA LEU A 433 -27.57 -3.05 -34.09
C LEU A 433 -26.08 -2.99 -33.69
N GLY A 434 -25.23 -2.77 -34.70
CA GLY A 434 -23.81 -3.09 -34.72
C GLY A 434 -22.94 -2.39 -33.67
N TRP A 435 -22.15 -3.20 -32.97
CA TRP A 435 -20.93 -2.80 -32.26
C TRP A 435 -19.89 -3.90 -32.46
N GLU A 436 -19.05 -3.73 -33.48
CA GLU A 436 -17.93 -4.65 -33.71
C GLU A 436 -16.87 -4.42 -32.62
N ARG A 437 -16.73 -5.41 -31.71
CA ARG A 437 -15.60 -5.70 -30.80
C ARG A 437 -15.75 -5.29 -29.33
N VAL A 438 -16.49 -6.09 -28.57
CA VAL A 438 -16.15 -6.43 -27.17
C VAL A 438 -15.93 -7.94 -27.16
N ALA A 439 -14.71 -8.39 -26.88
CA ALA A 439 -14.26 -9.73 -27.27
C ALA A 439 -14.93 -10.86 -26.48
N ASP A 440 -15.37 -10.68 -25.23
CA ASP A 440 -16.06 -11.73 -24.48
C ASP A 440 -16.90 -11.14 -23.33
N VAL A 441 -18.22 -11.44 -23.29
CA VAL A 441 -19.10 -11.14 -22.14
C VAL A 441 -19.54 -12.45 -21.50
N VAL A 442 -19.12 -12.70 -20.26
CA VAL A 442 -19.51 -13.90 -19.50
C VAL A 442 -20.59 -13.54 -18.47
N VAL A 443 -21.74 -14.22 -18.53
CA VAL A 443 -22.88 -14.02 -17.60
C VAL A 443 -23.05 -15.27 -16.73
N ALA A 444 -22.82 -15.15 -15.41
CA ALA A 444 -22.94 -16.26 -14.46
C ALA A 444 -24.14 -16.07 -13.51
N ARG A 445 -24.95 -17.13 -13.31
CA ARG A 445 -25.99 -17.19 -12.25
C ARG A 445 -25.37 -17.68 -10.95
N ASN A 446 -25.86 -17.14 -9.83
CA ASN A 446 -25.09 -17.18 -8.60
C ASN A 446 -25.95 -17.37 -7.33
N ASP A 447 -26.39 -18.61 -7.08
CA ASP A 447 -27.12 -18.98 -5.85
C ASP A 447 -26.26 -18.85 -4.57
N VAL A 448 -24.93 -18.91 -4.70
CA VAL A 448 -23.97 -18.71 -3.60
C VAL A 448 -23.92 -17.25 -3.10
N TRP A 449 -24.36 -16.28 -3.91
CA TRP A 449 -24.12 -14.85 -3.67
C TRP A 449 -25.29 -14.14 -3.02
N ARG A 450 -26.49 -14.72 -3.11
CA ARG A 450 -27.63 -14.32 -2.30
C ARG A 450 -27.31 -14.46 -0.82
N VAL A 451 -26.63 -15.55 -0.44
CA VAL A 451 -26.13 -15.79 0.92
C VAL A 451 -25.11 -14.73 1.33
N GLU A 452 -24.20 -14.32 0.44
CA GLU A 452 -23.16 -13.34 0.75
C GLU A 452 -23.69 -11.89 0.82
N ALA A 453 -24.72 -11.54 0.04
CA ALA A 453 -25.40 -10.24 0.13
C ALA A 453 -26.25 -10.13 1.41
N GLU A 454 -27.00 -11.17 1.77
CA GLU A 454 -27.70 -11.28 3.05
C GLU A 454 -26.70 -11.23 4.22
N ARG A 455 -25.55 -11.90 4.09
CA ARG A 455 -24.45 -11.83 5.05
C ARG A 455 -23.86 -10.43 5.19
N ARG A 456 -23.64 -9.67 4.11
CA ARG A 456 -23.14 -8.28 4.19
C ARG A 456 -24.14 -7.32 4.83
N SER A 457 -25.43 -7.47 4.53
CA SER A 457 -26.49 -6.69 5.21
C SER A 457 -26.46 -6.95 6.70
N ARG A 458 -26.43 -8.23 7.10
CA ARG A 458 -26.33 -8.66 8.50
C ARG A 458 -25.07 -8.12 9.18
N LEU A 459 -23.91 -8.18 8.53
CA LEU A 459 -22.66 -7.62 9.05
C LEU A 459 -22.76 -6.11 9.29
N THR A 460 -23.37 -5.37 8.37
CA THR A 460 -23.52 -3.91 8.47
C THR A 460 -24.40 -3.51 9.66
N ASP A 461 -25.51 -4.23 9.88
CA ASP A 461 -26.40 -4.01 11.02
C ASP A 461 -25.70 -4.31 12.36
N LEU A 462 -25.01 -5.45 12.45
CA LEU A 462 -24.23 -5.84 13.64
C LEU A 462 -23.18 -4.78 14.01
N LEU A 463 -22.52 -4.18 13.02
CA LEU A 463 -21.50 -3.14 13.23
C LEU A 463 -22.09 -1.81 13.69
N HIS A 464 -23.20 -1.39 13.10
CA HIS A 464 -23.89 -0.17 13.54
C HIS A 464 -24.40 -0.30 14.98
N THR A 465 -24.86 -1.48 15.38
CA THR A 465 -25.21 -1.77 16.77
C THR A 465 -23.98 -1.68 17.68
N TRP A 466 -22.89 -2.39 17.37
CA TRP A 466 -21.67 -2.37 18.18
C TRP A 466 -21.13 -0.95 18.37
N ARG A 467 -21.04 -0.15 17.29
CA ARG A 467 -20.54 1.24 17.31
C ARG A 467 -21.39 2.16 18.21
N ARG A 468 -22.71 2.00 18.20
CA ARG A 468 -23.60 2.79 19.05
C ARG A 468 -23.43 2.45 20.54
N ALA A 469 -23.08 1.20 20.85
CA ALA A 469 -22.94 0.71 22.23
C ALA A 469 -21.62 1.10 22.89
N THR A 470 -20.52 1.09 22.14
CA THR A 470 -19.18 1.31 22.70
C THR A 470 -18.76 2.78 22.74
N GLN A 471 -19.47 3.68 22.03
CA GLN A 471 -19.11 5.09 21.86
C GLN A 471 -17.68 5.33 21.30
N GLU A 472 -17.04 4.31 20.73
CA GLU A 472 -15.70 4.43 20.16
C GLU A 472 -15.72 5.24 18.85
N ARG A 473 -14.78 6.20 18.70
CA ARG A 473 -14.63 7.10 17.53
C ARG A 473 -13.98 6.41 16.33
N LEU A 474 -14.28 5.14 16.09
CA LEU A 474 -13.65 4.38 15.02
C LEU A 474 -14.46 4.50 13.72
N HIS A 475 -13.79 4.71 12.59
CA HIS A 475 -14.41 4.65 11.27
C HIS A 475 -14.56 3.19 10.86
N VAL A 476 -15.80 2.69 10.79
CA VAL A 476 -16.09 1.27 10.56
C VAL A 476 -16.79 1.08 9.22
N THR A 477 -16.21 0.27 8.32
CA THR A 477 -16.82 -0.08 7.02
C THR A 477 -16.81 -1.60 6.82
N SER A 478 -17.87 -2.16 6.21
CA SER A 478 -17.88 -3.55 5.76
C SER A 478 -17.35 -3.61 4.32
N ARG A 479 -16.25 -4.33 4.09
CA ARG A 479 -15.68 -4.59 2.76
C ARG A 479 -15.40 -6.09 2.63
N GLN A 480 -15.99 -6.75 1.64
CA GLN A 480 -15.67 -8.16 1.29
C GLN A 480 -15.76 -9.16 2.47
N GLY A 481 -16.78 -9.05 3.33
CA GLY A 481 -16.93 -9.95 4.50
C GLY A 481 -15.93 -9.68 5.64
N ARG A 482 -15.20 -8.56 5.55
CA ARG A 482 -14.31 -8.03 6.58
C ARG A 482 -14.83 -6.70 7.09
N VAL A 483 -14.54 -6.42 8.35
CA VAL A 483 -14.90 -5.19 9.04
C VAL A 483 -13.62 -4.36 9.16
N VAL A 484 -13.54 -3.21 8.50
CA VAL A 484 -12.40 -2.32 8.66
C VAL A 484 -12.73 -1.31 9.75
N VAL A 485 -11.94 -1.22 10.81
CA VAL A 485 -12.10 -0.32 11.96
C VAL A 485 -10.92 0.63 11.98
N THR A 486 -11.14 1.94 11.92
CA THR A 486 -10.04 2.91 11.82
C THR A 486 -9.73 3.51 13.19
N GLY A 487 -8.49 3.42 13.69
CA GLY A 487 -8.04 4.12 14.91
C GLY A 487 -7.79 3.26 16.18
N ALA A 488 -7.66 1.94 16.05
CA ALA A 488 -7.20 1.08 17.15
C ALA A 488 -5.87 0.38 16.76
N ALA A 489 -5.15 -0.20 17.73
CA ALA A 489 -3.93 -0.96 17.42
C ALA A 489 -4.24 -2.18 16.52
N PRO A 490 -3.34 -2.54 15.58
CA PRO A 490 -3.55 -3.61 14.61
C PRO A 490 -3.39 -4.96 15.30
N LEU A 491 -4.48 -5.53 15.81
CA LEU A 491 -4.51 -6.93 16.22
C LEU A 491 -5.64 -7.63 15.47
N PRO A 492 -5.46 -8.91 15.07
CA PRO A 492 -6.54 -9.69 14.49
C PRO A 492 -7.71 -9.72 15.47
N ARG A 493 -8.85 -9.23 15.00
CA ARG A 493 -10.09 -9.21 15.76
C ARG A 493 -11.16 -9.97 14.98
N LYS A 494 -12.16 -10.50 15.65
CA LYS A 494 -13.33 -11.09 15.00
C LYS A 494 -14.61 -10.44 15.50
N LEU A 495 -15.45 -10.03 14.57
CA LEU A 495 -16.85 -9.75 14.83
C LEU A 495 -17.55 -11.09 15.02
N MET A 496 -18.23 -11.25 16.15
CA MET A 496 -18.93 -12.48 16.49
C MET A 496 -20.37 -12.15 16.89
N ALA A 497 -21.28 -13.06 16.57
CA ALA A 497 -22.67 -12.98 17.00
C ALA A 497 -23.19 -14.30 17.55
N ARG A 498 -24.27 -14.22 18.32
CA ARG A 498 -24.93 -15.39 18.93
C ARG A 498 -26.39 -15.09 19.23
N ASP A 499 -27.26 -16.08 19.10
CA ASP A 499 -28.58 -16.06 19.73
C ASP A 499 -28.43 -16.23 21.25
N LEU A 500 -28.98 -15.32 22.04
CA LEU A 500 -28.80 -15.30 23.50
C LEU A 500 -29.75 -16.24 24.26
N ALA A 501 -30.77 -16.81 23.60
CA ALA A 501 -31.79 -17.62 24.26
C ALA A 501 -31.21 -18.86 24.98
N ASP A 502 -30.12 -19.44 24.45
CA ASP A 502 -29.44 -20.63 24.98
C ASP A 502 -28.01 -20.33 25.44
N HIS A 503 -27.68 -19.07 25.80
CA HIS A 503 -26.33 -18.74 26.25
C HIS A 503 -25.97 -19.45 27.58
N PRO A 504 -24.81 -20.15 27.66
CA PRO A 504 -24.41 -20.83 28.89
C PRO A 504 -24.16 -19.87 30.05
N ALA A 505 -24.89 -20.06 31.15
CA ALA A 505 -24.75 -19.25 32.37
C ALA A 505 -24.43 -20.08 33.61
N PRO A 506 -23.23 -20.71 33.68
CA PRO A 506 -22.82 -21.48 34.85
C PRO A 506 -22.66 -20.58 36.08
N ALA A 507 -22.87 -21.13 37.27
CA ALA A 507 -22.52 -20.45 38.51
C ALA A 507 -20.99 -20.38 38.65
N PRO A 508 -20.44 -19.34 39.31
CA PRO A 508 -19.03 -19.33 39.68
C PRO A 508 -18.72 -20.50 40.65
N PRO A 509 -17.50 -21.05 40.64
CA PRO A 509 -17.09 -22.09 41.59
C PRO A 509 -17.16 -21.61 43.05
N ASP A 510 -17.25 -22.55 43.99
CA ASP A 510 -17.27 -22.24 45.43
C ASP A 510 -16.07 -21.36 45.83
N GLY A 511 -16.33 -20.35 46.67
CA GLY A 511 -15.33 -19.37 47.09
C GLY A 511 -15.15 -18.17 46.15
N TYR A 512 -15.88 -18.12 45.03
CA TYR A 512 -16.00 -16.94 44.17
C TYR A 512 -17.41 -16.35 44.30
N GLU A 513 -17.49 -15.02 44.45
CA GLU A 513 -18.76 -14.31 44.58
C GLU A 513 -19.00 -13.43 43.35
N LEU A 514 -20.15 -13.62 42.69
CA LEU A 514 -20.55 -12.88 41.50
C LEU A 514 -21.59 -11.82 41.87
N VAL A 515 -21.33 -10.57 41.51
CA VAL A 515 -22.24 -9.44 41.74
C VAL A 515 -22.54 -8.76 40.41
N VAL A 516 -23.82 -8.51 40.15
CA VAL A 516 -24.30 -7.76 38.98
C VAL A 516 -24.87 -6.43 39.45
N THR A 517 -24.49 -5.33 38.80
CA THR A 517 -24.98 -3.99 39.07
C THR A 517 -25.54 -3.36 37.79
N ARG A 518 -26.59 -2.55 37.93
CA ARG A 518 -27.34 -1.95 36.80
C ARG A 518 -27.13 -0.43 36.65
N THR A 519 -26.06 0.15 37.21
CA THR A 519 -25.91 1.63 37.22
C THR A 519 -24.45 2.12 37.18
N PRO A 520 -24.03 2.86 36.13
CA PRO A 520 -24.66 2.99 34.81
C PRO A 520 -24.40 1.74 33.95
N GLY A 521 -25.45 1.20 33.32
CA GLY A 521 -25.39 -0.01 32.47
C GLY A 521 -25.35 -1.32 33.26
N ILE A 522 -25.39 -2.46 32.56
CA ILE A 522 -25.31 -3.79 33.17
C ILE A 522 -23.83 -4.17 33.29
N ASN A 523 -23.36 -4.31 34.53
CA ASN A 523 -21.98 -4.61 34.88
C ASN A 523 -21.96 -5.86 35.76
N ALA A 524 -20.92 -6.68 35.63
CA ALA A 524 -20.70 -7.83 36.48
C ALA A 524 -19.26 -7.86 36.97
N ARG A 525 -19.07 -8.31 38.21
CA ARG A 525 -17.75 -8.55 38.79
C ARG A 525 -17.76 -9.83 39.60
N ILE A 526 -16.63 -10.54 39.59
CA ILE A 526 -16.39 -11.70 40.46
C ILE A 526 -15.27 -11.35 41.43
N THR A 527 -15.51 -11.63 42.72
CA THR A 527 -14.52 -11.47 43.78
C THR A 527 -14.07 -12.81 44.36
N HIS A 528 -12.81 -12.88 44.81
CA HIS A 528 -12.25 -14.00 45.56
C HIS A 528 -11.44 -13.45 46.73
N ALA A 529 -11.72 -13.94 47.96
CA ALA A 529 -11.11 -13.42 49.19
C ALA A 529 -11.19 -11.87 49.33
N GLY A 530 -12.30 -11.28 48.87
CA GLY A 530 -12.56 -9.84 48.92
C GLY A 530 -11.90 -9.01 47.81
N LEU A 531 -11.11 -9.61 46.92
CA LEU A 531 -10.47 -8.94 45.78
C LEU A 531 -11.25 -9.19 44.49
N GLU A 532 -11.34 -8.20 43.62
CA GLU A 532 -11.92 -8.36 42.28
C GLU A 532 -10.95 -9.12 41.36
N VAL A 533 -11.40 -10.25 40.83
CA VAL A 533 -10.59 -11.16 40.00
C VAL A 533 -11.14 -11.33 38.59
N ALA A 534 -12.39 -10.91 38.34
CA ALA A 534 -12.96 -10.80 36.99
C ALA A 534 -13.97 -9.66 36.91
N ARG A 535 -14.08 -9.04 35.73
CA ARG A 535 -15.04 -7.97 35.46
C ARG A 535 -15.53 -8.00 34.01
N GLY A 536 -16.69 -7.40 33.77
CA GLY A 536 -17.28 -7.27 32.45
C GLY A 536 -18.51 -6.38 32.43
N ARG A 537 -18.87 -5.92 31.24
CA ARG A 537 -20.04 -5.06 31.01
C ARG A 537 -20.83 -5.55 29.80
N ILE A 538 -22.11 -5.18 29.73
CA ILE A 538 -22.94 -5.38 28.55
C ILE A 538 -23.88 -4.20 28.36
N ALA A 539 -23.98 -3.73 27.12
CA ALA A 539 -24.94 -2.69 26.71
C ALA A 539 -26.06 -3.31 25.87
N VAL A 540 -27.29 -2.81 26.00
CA VAL A 540 -28.44 -3.27 25.20
C VAL A 540 -28.89 -2.16 24.27
N ILE A 541 -28.98 -2.46 22.97
CA ILE A 541 -29.46 -1.55 21.92
C ILE A 541 -30.53 -2.28 21.10
N GLY A 542 -31.79 -1.88 21.28
CA GLY A 542 -32.91 -2.58 20.66
C GLY A 542 -32.99 -4.02 21.17
N ARG A 543 -32.79 -5.00 20.28
CA ARG A 543 -32.74 -6.43 20.62
C ARG A 543 -31.33 -6.99 20.70
N ASP A 544 -30.32 -6.15 20.54
CA ASP A 544 -28.93 -6.59 20.52
C ASP A 544 -28.24 -6.26 21.85
N ALA A 545 -27.43 -7.18 22.37
CA ALA A 545 -26.56 -7.00 23.51
C ALA A 545 -25.09 -7.00 23.09
N VAL A 546 -24.33 -6.02 23.58
CA VAL A 546 -22.93 -5.79 23.22
C VAL A 546 -22.03 -5.91 24.45
N PRO A 547 -21.39 -7.08 24.68
CA PRO A 547 -20.42 -7.26 25.76
C PRO A 547 -19.14 -6.45 25.55
N SER A 548 -18.56 -5.92 26.63
CA SER A 548 -17.28 -5.20 26.62
C SER A 548 -16.53 -5.37 27.94
N ASP A 549 -15.21 -5.09 27.93
CA ASP A 549 -14.31 -5.17 29.10
C ASP A 549 -14.36 -6.53 29.83
N ILE A 550 -14.54 -7.64 29.10
CA ILE A 550 -14.55 -8.99 29.65
C ILE A 550 -13.11 -9.41 30.00
N GLY A 551 -12.80 -9.52 31.29
CA GLY A 551 -11.46 -9.85 31.77
C GLY A 551 -11.45 -10.73 33.01
N VAL A 552 -10.46 -11.63 33.08
CA VAL A 552 -10.15 -12.46 34.26
C VAL A 552 -8.65 -12.33 34.56
N GLU A 553 -8.31 -12.09 35.82
CA GLU A 553 -6.94 -11.98 36.30
C GLU A 553 -6.16 -13.26 36.00
N LEU A 554 -4.90 -13.12 35.56
CA LEU A 554 -4.03 -14.21 35.09
C LEU A 554 -4.02 -15.45 36.01
N ARG A 555 -3.98 -15.24 37.34
CA ARG A 555 -3.91 -16.31 38.35
C ARG A 555 -5.23 -17.08 38.53
N HIS A 556 -6.33 -16.49 38.09
CA HIS A 556 -7.69 -17.04 38.23
C HIS A 556 -8.28 -17.53 36.89
N ARG A 557 -7.48 -17.52 35.81
CA ARG A 557 -7.87 -18.05 34.50
C ARG A 557 -8.03 -19.57 34.53
N ARG A 558 -8.80 -20.09 33.56
CA ARG A 558 -9.10 -21.52 33.36
C ARG A 558 -9.94 -22.17 34.49
N GLN A 559 -10.64 -21.37 35.28
CA GLN A 559 -11.54 -21.82 36.35
C GLN A 559 -13.03 -21.57 36.04
N GLY A 560 -13.38 -21.33 34.77
CA GLY A 560 -14.78 -21.07 34.36
C GLY A 560 -15.33 -19.68 34.69
N LEU A 561 -14.56 -18.82 35.36
CA LEU A 561 -15.02 -17.49 35.81
C LEU A 561 -15.49 -16.58 34.67
N GLY A 562 -14.81 -16.60 33.52
CA GLY A 562 -15.23 -15.81 32.36
C GLY A 562 -16.61 -16.23 31.85
N SER A 563 -16.91 -17.53 31.84
CA SER A 563 -18.20 -18.08 31.41
C SER A 563 -19.33 -17.70 32.39
N ALA A 564 -19.07 -17.81 33.69
CA ALA A 564 -20.03 -17.42 34.72
C ALA A 564 -20.36 -15.92 34.67
N LEU A 565 -19.31 -15.09 34.53
CA LEU A 565 -19.43 -13.64 34.39
C LEU A 565 -20.27 -13.26 33.16
N LEU A 566 -19.91 -13.77 31.97
CA LEU A 566 -20.59 -13.43 30.73
C LEU A 566 -22.05 -13.93 30.73
N GLY A 567 -22.30 -15.12 31.26
CA GLY A 567 -23.65 -15.67 31.34
C GLY A 567 -24.58 -14.88 32.26
N ALA A 568 -24.06 -14.30 33.34
CA ALA A 568 -24.85 -13.40 34.18
C ALA A 568 -25.17 -12.07 33.48
N LEU A 569 -24.19 -11.49 32.76
CA LEU A 569 -24.43 -10.30 31.94
C LEU A 569 -25.51 -10.55 30.87
N VAL A 570 -25.42 -11.67 30.15
CA VAL A 570 -26.38 -12.04 29.10
C VAL A 570 -27.78 -12.26 29.67
N ARG A 571 -27.90 -12.89 30.84
CA ARG A 571 -29.19 -13.09 31.52
C ARG A 571 -29.87 -11.76 31.82
N GLU A 572 -29.12 -10.80 32.34
CA GLU A 572 -29.66 -9.47 32.64
C GLU A 572 -30.00 -8.68 31.37
N ALA A 573 -29.21 -8.82 30.30
CA ALA A 573 -29.52 -8.24 29.00
C ALA A 573 -30.81 -8.83 28.39
N GLY A 574 -31.07 -10.13 28.61
CA GLY A 574 -32.31 -10.78 28.19
C GLY A 574 -33.56 -10.23 28.89
N VAL A 575 -33.44 -9.83 30.16
CA VAL A 575 -34.52 -9.12 30.88
C VAL A 575 -34.86 -7.79 30.21
N ASP A 576 -33.86 -7.12 29.64
CA ASP A 576 -34.02 -5.86 28.91
C ASP A 576 -34.45 -6.09 27.44
N GLY A 577 -34.78 -7.33 27.07
CA GLY A 577 -35.33 -7.69 25.76
C GLY A 577 -34.30 -8.04 24.69
N ALA A 578 -33.02 -8.18 25.05
CA ALA A 578 -32.00 -8.60 24.10
C ALA A 578 -32.15 -10.08 23.72
N THR A 579 -32.14 -10.35 22.42
CA THR A 579 -32.19 -11.71 21.85
C THR A 579 -30.91 -12.06 21.10
N THR A 580 -30.13 -11.06 20.69
CA THR A 580 -28.92 -11.27 19.87
C THR A 580 -27.72 -10.68 20.58
N GLY A 581 -26.62 -11.42 20.67
CA GLY A 581 -25.33 -10.95 21.16
C GLY A 581 -24.44 -10.54 20.01
N VAL A 582 -23.71 -9.42 20.16
CA VAL A 582 -22.77 -8.91 19.16
C VAL A 582 -21.49 -8.43 19.86
N LEU A 583 -20.32 -8.90 19.43
CA LEU A 583 -19.05 -8.44 20.00
C LEU A 583 -17.93 -8.41 18.97
N ILE A 584 -16.88 -7.64 19.28
CA ILE A 584 -15.59 -7.74 18.61
C ILE A 584 -14.59 -8.33 19.62
N SER A 585 -14.05 -9.50 19.31
CA SER A 585 -13.08 -10.19 20.15
C SER A 585 -11.66 -10.02 19.62
N PRO A 586 -10.66 -9.69 20.46
CA PRO A 586 -9.26 -9.85 20.08
C PRO A 586 -8.90 -11.33 19.93
N GLU A 587 -7.86 -11.65 19.17
CA GLU A 587 -7.49 -13.03 18.81
C GLU A 587 -7.45 -14.01 20.00
N PHE A 588 -6.84 -13.59 21.11
CA PHE A 588 -6.74 -14.41 22.32
C PHE A 588 -8.08 -14.70 23.01
N GLY A 589 -9.13 -13.92 22.72
CA GLY A 589 -10.49 -14.10 23.25
C GLY A 589 -11.37 -15.02 22.40
N ILE A 590 -11.05 -15.22 21.12
CA ILE A 590 -11.91 -15.94 20.15
C ILE A 590 -12.22 -17.36 20.63
N VAL A 591 -11.20 -18.10 21.09
CA VAL A 591 -11.35 -19.48 21.57
C VAL A 591 -12.34 -19.57 22.74
N PHE A 592 -12.29 -18.59 23.64
CA PHE A 592 -13.22 -18.50 24.78
C PHE A 592 -14.66 -18.25 24.33
N PHE A 593 -14.89 -17.30 23.42
CA PHE A 593 -16.24 -17.01 22.93
C PHE A 593 -16.81 -18.14 22.07
N ARG A 594 -16.01 -18.81 21.23
CA ARG A 594 -16.45 -19.99 20.47
C ARG A 594 -16.88 -21.14 21.39
N ALA A 595 -16.18 -21.35 22.51
CA ALA A 595 -16.56 -22.37 23.49
C ALA A 595 -17.94 -22.08 24.15
N LEU A 596 -18.39 -20.83 24.13
CA LEU A 596 -19.72 -20.40 24.56
C LEU A 596 -20.73 -20.30 23.40
N GLY A 597 -20.36 -20.84 22.23
CA GLY A 597 -21.21 -20.91 21.04
C GLY A 597 -21.36 -19.61 20.27
N TRP A 598 -20.46 -18.64 20.45
CA TRP A 598 -20.41 -17.45 19.60
C TRP A 598 -19.84 -17.82 18.23
N GLN A 599 -20.51 -17.36 17.19
CA GLN A 599 -20.15 -17.64 15.81
C GLN A 599 -19.35 -16.49 15.22
N ASP A 600 -18.32 -16.83 14.46
CA ASP A 600 -17.55 -15.87 13.68
C ASP A 600 -18.43 -15.30 12.56
N GLU A 601 -18.66 -14.00 12.56
CA GLU A 601 -19.41 -13.33 11.49
C GLU A 601 -18.45 -12.75 10.45
N ALA A 602 -17.39 -12.07 10.91
CA ALA A 602 -16.37 -11.47 10.05
C ALA A 602 -15.02 -11.28 10.76
N ASP A 603 -13.94 -11.24 9.99
CA ASP A 603 -12.66 -10.72 10.47
C ASP A 603 -12.74 -9.20 10.57
N VAL A 604 -12.16 -8.65 11.64
CA VAL A 604 -12.04 -7.22 11.88
C VAL A 604 -10.59 -6.81 11.61
N VAL A 605 -10.41 -6.02 10.56
CA VAL A 605 -9.15 -5.41 10.13
C VAL A 605 -9.10 -3.99 10.69
N THR A 606 -7.94 -3.53 11.12
CA THR A 606 -7.79 -2.19 11.68
C THR A 606 -6.90 -1.35 10.79
N THR A 607 -7.31 -0.12 10.46
CA THR A 607 -6.54 0.81 9.62
C THR A 607 -6.17 2.07 10.40
N HIS A 608 -4.97 2.60 10.21
CA HIS A 608 -4.60 3.91 10.76
C HIS A 608 -4.85 4.99 9.71
N GLN A 609 -5.61 6.04 10.04
CA GLN A 609 -5.55 7.28 9.26
C GLN A 609 -4.33 8.07 9.75
N GLY A 610 -3.34 8.25 8.88
CA GLY A 610 -2.31 9.27 9.09
C GLY A 610 -3.00 10.63 9.16
N GLY A 611 -2.74 11.38 10.23
CA GLY A 611 -3.22 12.74 10.38
C GLY A 611 -2.64 13.63 9.29
N THR A 612 -3.52 14.46 8.72
CA THR A 612 -3.23 15.63 7.87
C THR A 612 -2.28 16.60 8.53
#